data_AF-A0A7R9BP45-F1
#
_entry.id   AF-A0A7R9BP45-F1
#
_cell.length_a   1.000
_cell.length_b   1.000
_cell.length_c   1.000
_cell.angle_alpha   90.00
_cell.angle_beta   90.00
_cell.angle_gamma   90.00
#
_symmetry.space_group_name_H-M   'P 1'
#
loop_
_entity.id
_entity.type
_entity.pdbx_description
1 polymer ?
#
loop_
_entity_poly.entity_id
_entity_poly.type
_entity_poly.pdbx_seq_one_letter_code
_entity_poly.pdbx_strand_id
1 'polypeptide(L)'
;MSEKARQARPVNRHQQEFNWSPFTTPGFGGKLEEVPAIWPTNIIHYRIDENFSENEKHLIRHAFHEFHEKTNVRFQPHTFQKDYVYIRHGPSACFADLGYLGGKQEVELSSRCVNQHGRICHELMHSLGFDHEQCRTDRDEFVNINWNNISRGYEDQFAMRNCLAEFLPYDYHSVMHYNAAAFAIDPGIPTIIPRDKTAIRRIGQRVKISKTDCFKINTIYT
;
A
#
# COMPACT_ATOMS: atom_id res chain seq x y z
N MET A 1 50.05 0.39 -69.53
CA MET A 1 48.88 -0.47 -69.83
C MET A 1 48.48 -1.12 -68.51
N SER A 2 47.32 -0.99 -67.90
CA SER A 2 45.99 -0.55 -68.32
C SER A 2 45.29 0.07 -67.11
N GLU A 3 44.71 1.22 -67.36
CA GLU A 3 43.70 1.93 -66.57
C GLU A 3 42.42 1.08 -66.47
N LYS A 4 41.79 1.01 -65.27
CA LYS A 4 40.33 0.85 -65.12
C LYS A 4 39.87 1.43 -63.78
N ALA A 5 39.22 2.58 -63.87
CA ALA A 5 38.32 3.10 -62.87
C ALA A 5 37.20 2.08 -62.55
N ARG A 6 36.83 1.97 -61.27
CA ARG A 6 35.57 1.33 -60.87
C ARG A 6 34.82 2.22 -59.88
N GLN A 7 33.67 2.64 -60.39
CA GLN A 7 32.53 3.31 -59.80
C GLN A 7 32.25 2.97 -58.32
N ALA A 8 31.97 4.01 -57.54
CA ALA A 8 31.27 3.92 -56.28
C ALA A 8 29.85 3.36 -56.49
N ARG A 9 29.46 2.39 -55.66
CA ARG A 9 28.08 1.89 -55.49
C ARG A 9 27.67 2.12 -54.02
N PRO A 10 26.38 2.35 -53.75
CA PRO A 10 25.93 2.92 -52.49
C PRO A 10 26.10 1.93 -51.33
N VAL A 11 26.59 2.43 -50.20
CA VAL A 11 26.60 1.69 -48.93
C VAL A 11 25.16 1.62 -48.44
N ASN A 12 24.56 0.44 -48.55
CA ASN A 12 23.26 0.15 -47.96
C ASN A 12 23.44 0.07 -46.43
N ARG A 13 22.97 1.08 -45.69
CA ARG A 13 22.90 1.03 -44.22
C ARG A 13 21.82 0.03 -43.83
N HIS A 14 22.20 -1.22 -43.59
CA HIS A 14 21.48 -2.07 -42.66
C HIS A 14 22.09 -1.86 -41.28
N GLN A 15 21.58 -0.83 -40.58
CA GLN A 15 21.63 -0.84 -39.13
C GLN A 15 20.72 -1.98 -38.67
N GLN A 16 21.32 -3.08 -38.23
CA GLN A 16 20.62 -4.01 -37.36
C GLN A 16 20.45 -3.30 -36.02
N GLU A 17 19.30 -2.66 -35.87
CA GLU A 17 18.81 -2.20 -34.59
C GLU A 17 18.59 -3.44 -33.72
N PHE A 18 19.49 -3.66 -32.76
CA PHE A 18 19.22 -4.55 -31.64
C PHE A 18 18.08 -3.91 -30.84
N ASN A 19 16.88 -4.36 -31.16
CA ASN A 19 15.65 -4.01 -30.48
C ASN A 19 15.76 -4.53 -29.04
N TRP A 20 16.14 -3.65 -28.10
CA TRP A 20 16.05 -3.94 -26.68
C TRP A 20 14.57 -3.99 -26.31
N SER A 21 14.02 -5.21 -26.32
CA SER A 21 12.77 -5.50 -25.63
C SER A 21 12.95 -5.17 -24.14
N PRO A 22 12.07 -4.38 -23.53
CA PRO A 22 12.03 -4.31 -22.07
C PRO A 22 11.69 -5.70 -21.56
N PHE A 23 12.39 -6.12 -20.52
CA PHE A 23 12.21 -7.39 -19.85
C PHE A 23 10.76 -7.53 -19.39
N THR A 24 9.98 -8.33 -20.11
CA THR A 24 8.73 -8.89 -19.60
C THR A 24 9.11 -9.91 -18.54
N THR A 25 8.94 -9.54 -17.28
CA THR A 25 8.85 -10.51 -16.19
C THR A 25 7.71 -11.49 -16.49
N PRO A 26 7.86 -12.79 -16.20
CA PRO A 26 6.80 -13.75 -16.48
C PRO A 26 5.59 -13.50 -15.55
N GLY A 27 4.49 -13.04 -16.14
CA GLY A 27 3.13 -13.28 -15.68
C GLY A 27 2.63 -12.44 -14.53
N PHE A 28 2.07 -11.26 -14.83
CA PHE A 28 0.76 -10.77 -14.32
C PHE A 28 0.36 -9.59 -15.22
N GLY A 29 -0.09 -9.90 -16.44
CA GLY A 29 -0.61 -8.92 -17.42
C GLY A 29 -2.01 -8.42 -17.08
N GLY A 30 -2.25 -8.00 -15.84
CA GLY A 30 -3.48 -7.32 -15.44
C GLY A 30 -3.40 -5.84 -15.75
N LYS A 31 -4.52 -5.20 -16.11
CA LYS A 31 -4.63 -3.74 -16.00
C LYS A 31 -4.33 -3.37 -14.55
N LEU A 32 -3.53 -2.33 -14.33
CA LEU A 32 -3.40 -1.74 -12.99
C LEU A 32 -4.81 -1.38 -12.49
N GLU A 33 -5.10 -1.71 -11.23
CA GLU A 33 -6.37 -1.38 -10.60
C GLU A 33 -6.60 0.15 -10.62
N GLU A 34 -7.87 0.57 -10.64
CA GLU A 34 -8.20 1.99 -10.55
C GLU A 34 -7.79 2.54 -9.17
N VAL A 35 -7.43 3.82 -9.13
CA VAL A 35 -7.10 4.49 -7.86
C VAL A 35 -8.31 4.39 -6.91
N PRO A 36 -8.12 3.99 -5.64
CA PRO A 36 -9.22 3.90 -4.68
C PRO A 36 -9.99 5.21 -4.57
N ALA A 37 -11.33 5.12 -4.56
CA ALA A 37 -12.17 6.29 -4.34
C ALA A 37 -11.97 6.85 -2.92
N ILE A 38 -12.00 8.17 -2.80
CA ILE A 38 -11.89 8.86 -1.51
C ILE A 38 -13.28 9.15 -0.94
N TRP A 39 -13.37 9.28 0.38
CA TRP A 39 -14.63 9.68 1.00
C TRP A 39 -15.04 11.09 0.55
N PRO A 40 -16.36 11.35 0.33
CA PRO A 40 -16.83 12.67 -0.10
C PRO A 40 -16.55 13.81 0.90
N THR A 41 -16.25 13.47 2.16
CA THR A 41 -15.91 14.43 3.21
C THR A 41 -14.77 13.86 4.06
N ASN A 42 -14.12 14.71 4.85
CA ASN A 42 -13.15 14.28 5.85
C ASN A 42 -13.80 13.72 7.14
N ILE A 43 -15.13 13.68 7.23
CA ILE A 43 -15.87 13.05 8.33
C ILE A 43 -16.22 11.62 7.94
N ILE A 44 -15.69 10.67 8.70
CA ILE A 44 -15.92 9.25 8.49
C ILE A 44 -16.83 8.74 9.60
N HIS A 45 -18.08 8.44 9.25
CA HIS A 45 -19.00 7.87 10.22
C HIS A 45 -18.63 6.42 10.53
N TYR A 46 -18.71 6.03 11.80
CA TYR A 46 -18.37 4.67 12.22
C TYR A 46 -19.38 4.08 13.19
N ARG A 47 -19.50 2.74 13.18
CA ARG A 47 -20.14 1.97 14.26
C ARG A 47 -19.17 0.89 14.73
N ILE A 48 -18.98 0.77 16.04
CA ILE A 48 -18.17 -0.31 16.64
C ILE A 48 -19.10 -1.46 17.02
N ASP A 49 -18.70 -2.68 16.66
CA ASP A 49 -19.39 -3.91 17.08
C ASP A 49 -19.48 -4.02 18.61
N GLU A 50 -20.62 -4.48 19.11
CA GLU A 50 -20.88 -4.62 20.54
C GLU A 50 -20.04 -5.74 21.17
N ASN A 51 -19.61 -6.71 20.35
CA ASN A 51 -18.80 -7.85 20.76
C ASN A 51 -17.38 -7.49 21.22
N PHE A 52 -16.87 -6.30 20.90
CA PHE A 52 -15.60 -5.83 21.47
C PHE A 52 -15.73 -5.62 22.98
N SER A 53 -14.72 -6.03 23.74
CA SER A 53 -14.60 -5.65 25.14
C SER A 53 -14.44 -4.12 25.29
N GLU A 54 -14.77 -3.56 26.46
CA GLU A 54 -14.59 -2.11 26.68
C GLU A 54 -13.14 -1.66 26.55
N ASN A 55 -12.17 -2.53 26.86
CA ASN A 55 -10.77 -2.26 26.63
C ASN A 55 -10.43 -2.19 25.12
N GLU A 56 -10.93 -3.12 24.32
CA GLU A 56 -10.74 -3.08 22.87
C GLU A 56 -11.41 -1.84 22.24
N LYS A 57 -12.63 -1.51 22.67
CA LYS A 57 -13.31 -0.26 22.26
C LYS A 57 -12.51 0.97 22.65
N HIS A 58 -11.87 0.98 23.82
CA HIS A 58 -10.98 2.05 24.24
C HIS A 58 -9.76 2.18 23.31
N LEU A 59 -9.12 1.07 22.94
CA LEU A 59 -7.98 1.08 22.01
C LEU A 59 -8.38 1.55 20.60
N ILE A 60 -9.56 1.18 20.11
CA ILE A 60 -10.11 1.69 18.84
C ILE A 60 -10.32 3.20 18.92
N ARG A 61 -10.93 3.70 20.01
CA ARG A 61 -11.12 5.15 20.23
C ARG A 61 -9.79 5.90 20.37
N HIS A 62 -8.78 5.27 20.97
CA HIS A 62 -7.43 5.85 21.06
C HIS A 62 -6.78 5.99 19.67
N ALA A 63 -7.01 5.03 18.76
CA ALA A 63 -6.60 5.18 17.36
C ALA A 63 -7.32 6.37 16.69
N PHE A 64 -8.64 6.51 16.85
CA PHE A 64 -9.36 7.69 16.34
C PHE A 64 -8.78 9.01 16.84
N HIS A 65 -8.45 9.09 18.13
CA HIS A 65 -7.84 10.27 18.72
C HIS A 65 -6.50 10.64 18.04
N GLU A 66 -5.66 9.66 17.68
CA GLU A 66 -4.43 9.95 16.93
C GLU A 66 -4.70 10.58 15.56
N PHE A 67 -5.71 10.09 14.83
CA PHE A 67 -6.12 10.71 13.55
C PHE A 67 -6.68 12.12 13.78
N HIS A 68 -7.48 12.33 14.82
CA HIS A 68 -8.04 13.65 15.13
C HIS A 68 -6.97 14.68 15.44
N GLU A 69 -5.93 14.30 16.18
CA GLU A 69 -4.83 15.18 16.59
C GLU A 69 -3.86 15.52 15.45
N LYS A 70 -3.63 14.57 14.54
CA LYS A 70 -2.56 14.68 13.55
C LYS A 70 -3.04 14.94 12.14
N THR A 71 -4.33 14.76 11.90
CA THR A 71 -4.91 14.86 10.56
C THR A 71 -6.18 15.69 10.51
N ASN A 72 -6.69 15.93 9.31
CA ASN A 72 -7.98 16.57 9.05
C ASN A 72 -9.16 15.58 9.13
N VAL A 73 -8.89 14.27 9.17
CA VAL A 73 -9.94 13.24 9.20
C VAL A 73 -10.61 13.19 10.58
N ARG A 74 -11.94 13.07 10.60
CA ARG A 74 -12.76 13.02 11.82
C ARG A 74 -13.64 11.78 11.81
N PHE A 75 -13.23 10.77 12.57
CA PHE A 75 -14.11 9.65 12.90
C PHE A 75 -15.22 10.10 13.85
N GLN A 76 -16.49 9.94 13.45
CA GLN A 76 -17.66 10.29 14.25
C GLN A 76 -18.63 9.12 14.37
N PRO A 77 -19.32 8.93 15.51
CA PRO A 77 -20.34 7.91 15.64
C PRO A 77 -21.40 8.03 14.53
N HIS A 78 -21.73 6.90 13.93
CA HIS A 78 -22.83 6.75 13.00
C HIS A 78 -24.16 6.91 13.74
N THR A 79 -25.13 7.49 13.04
CA THR A 79 -26.54 7.60 13.48
C THR A 79 -27.47 7.09 12.39
N PHE A 80 -27.62 7.85 11.31
CA PHE A 80 -28.53 7.55 10.19
C PHE A 80 -27.84 7.62 8.83
N GLN A 81 -26.54 7.93 8.80
CA GLN A 81 -25.80 8.10 7.57
C GLN A 81 -25.83 6.80 6.76
N LYS A 82 -26.08 6.91 5.45
CA LYS A 82 -26.07 5.76 4.55
C LYS A 82 -24.67 5.14 4.49
N ASP A 83 -23.65 5.99 4.41
CA ASP A 83 -22.26 5.60 4.21
C ASP A 83 -21.53 5.66 5.55
N TYR A 84 -20.95 4.53 5.97
CA TYR A 84 -20.22 4.44 7.23
C TYR A 84 -19.33 3.20 7.27
N VAL A 85 -18.32 3.25 8.14
CA VAL A 85 -17.44 2.13 8.44
C VAL A 85 -18.00 1.35 9.64
N TYR A 86 -18.24 0.06 9.47
CA TYR A 86 -18.51 -0.86 10.56
C TYR A 86 -17.21 -1.50 11.04
N ILE A 87 -16.76 -1.13 12.23
CA ILE A 87 -15.63 -1.78 12.91
C ILE A 87 -16.15 -3.10 13.48
N ARG A 88 -15.93 -4.20 12.76
CA ARG A 88 -16.43 -5.54 13.07
C ARG A 88 -15.44 -6.32 13.93
N HIS A 89 -15.92 -7.01 14.95
CA HIS A 89 -15.08 -7.95 15.69
C HIS A 89 -14.93 -9.25 14.90
N GLY A 90 -13.70 -9.58 14.54
CA GLY A 90 -13.35 -10.74 13.71
C GLY A 90 -12.78 -11.93 14.50
N PRO A 91 -12.87 -13.16 13.97
CA PRO A 91 -12.29 -14.32 14.63
C PRO A 91 -10.75 -14.36 14.56
N SER A 92 -10.13 -13.83 13.48
CA SER A 92 -8.68 -13.99 13.29
C SER A 92 -7.98 -12.98 12.39
N ALA A 93 -8.69 -12.23 11.54
CA ALA A 93 -8.07 -11.35 10.55
C ALA A 93 -7.92 -9.90 11.07
N CYS A 94 -7.02 -9.16 10.41
CA CYS A 94 -7.00 -7.71 10.36
C CYS A 94 -7.20 -7.35 8.88
N PHE A 95 -8.28 -6.65 8.56
CA PHE A 95 -8.63 -6.31 7.19
C PHE A 95 -9.52 -5.07 7.17
N ALA A 96 -9.47 -4.32 6.08
CA ALA A 96 -10.41 -3.25 5.80
C ALA A 96 -10.71 -3.18 4.30
N ASP A 97 -11.94 -2.79 3.98
CA ASP A 97 -12.28 -2.33 2.64
C ASP A 97 -11.44 -1.10 2.27
N LEU A 98 -10.94 -1.07 1.04
CA LEU A 98 -10.03 -0.03 0.57
C LEU A 98 -10.80 1.18 0.02
N GLY A 99 -10.69 2.32 0.69
CA GLY A 99 -11.30 3.59 0.26
C GLY A 99 -12.81 3.64 0.43
N TYR A 100 -13.48 4.55 -0.29
CA TYR A 100 -14.93 4.75 -0.23
C TYR A 100 -15.66 3.85 -1.22
N LEU A 101 -16.52 2.96 -0.70
CA LEU A 101 -17.33 2.05 -1.53
C LEU A 101 -18.79 2.48 -1.67
N GLY A 102 -19.26 3.39 -0.79
CA GLY A 102 -20.67 3.71 -0.63
C GLY A 102 -21.44 2.66 0.17
N GLY A 103 -22.36 3.11 1.02
CA GLY A 103 -23.07 2.26 1.97
C GLY A 103 -22.22 1.82 3.16
N LYS A 104 -22.60 0.72 3.80
CA LYS A 104 -21.83 0.08 4.87
C LYS A 104 -20.61 -0.62 4.27
N GLN A 105 -19.43 -0.27 4.76
CA GLN A 105 -18.16 -0.97 4.49
C GLN A 105 -17.50 -1.39 5.80
N GLU A 106 -16.56 -2.32 5.77
CA GLU A 106 -16.04 -2.99 6.96
C GLU A 106 -14.56 -2.71 7.24
N VAL A 107 -14.26 -2.64 8.53
CA VAL A 107 -12.92 -2.81 9.08
C VAL A 107 -13.03 -3.96 10.08
N GLU A 108 -12.48 -5.13 9.75
CA GLU A 108 -12.42 -6.27 10.66
C GLU A 108 -11.19 -6.17 11.55
N LEU A 109 -11.41 -6.19 12.87
CA LEU A 109 -10.35 -6.30 13.86
C LEU A 109 -10.62 -7.50 14.76
N SER A 110 -9.75 -8.50 14.71
CA SER A 110 -9.68 -9.54 15.75
C SER A 110 -8.88 -9.05 16.96
N SER A 111 -8.92 -9.78 18.08
CA SER A 111 -8.10 -9.47 19.26
C SER A 111 -6.59 -9.51 18.98
N ARG A 112 -6.13 -10.12 17.87
CA ARG A 112 -4.74 -10.05 17.40
C ARG A 112 -4.39 -8.71 16.74
N CYS A 113 -5.39 -7.95 16.33
CA CYS A 113 -5.24 -6.61 15.75
C CYS A 113 -5.34 -5.55 16.85
N VAL A 114 -6.36 -5.68 17.71
CA VAL A 114 -6.67 -4.71 18.77
C VAL A 114 -5.74 -4.84 20.00
N ASN A 115 -4.60 -5.53 19.87
CA ASN A 115 -3.54 -5.55 20.88
C ASN A 115 -2.36 -4.61 20.52
N GLN A 116 -2.38 -4.00 19.33
CA GLN A 116 -1.32 -3.15 18.84
C GLN A 116 -1.89 -1.92 18.14
N HIS A 117 -1.66 -0.75 18.73
CA HIS A 117 -2.21 0.54 18.28
C HIS A 117 -2.00 0.82 16.78
N GLY A 118 -0.79 0.60 16.27
CA GLY A 118 -0.50 0.82 14.85
C GLY A 118 -1.18 -0.17 13.89
N ARG A 119 -1.63 -1.35 14.35
CA ARG A 119 -2.45 -2.26 13.50
C ARG A 119 -3.85 -1.70 13.32
N ILE A 120 -4.45 -1.16 14.38
CA ILE A 120 -5.75 -0.47 14.27
C ILE A 120 -5.61 0.71 13.30
N CYS A 121 -4.54 1.51 13.44
CA CYS A 121 -4.29 2.62 12.54
C CYS A 121 -4.08 2.19 11.08
N HIS A 122 -3.42 1.06 10.85
CA HIS A 122 -3.23 0.48 9.51
C HIS A 122 -4.57 0.19 8.83
N GLU A 123 -5.47 -0.53 9.51
CA GLU A 123 -6.78 -0.86 8.94
C GLU A 123 -7.67 0.37 8.76
N LEU A 124 -7.59 1.34 9.68
CA LEU A 124 -8.29 2.62 9.51
C LEU A 124 -7.75 3.39 8.29
N MET A 125 -6.45 3.34 8.02
CA MET A 125 -5.85 4.03 6.89
C MET A 125 -6.20 3.37 5.54
N HIS A 126 -6.35 2.03 5.51
CA HIS A 126 -6.99 1.33 4.37
C HIS A 126 -8.41 1.82 4.10
N SER A 127 -9.23 2.00 5.15
CA SER A 127 -10.59 2.54 4.98
C SER A 127 -10.63 3.96 4.40
N LEU A 128 -9.50 4.69 4.45
CA LEU A 128 -9.33 6.01 3.83
C LEU A 128 -8.80 5.95 2.39
N GLY A 129 -8.49 4.75 1.87
CA GLY A 129 -8.05 4.52 0.48
C GLY A 129 -6.54 4.41 0.29
N PHE A 130 -5.75 4.40 1.37
CA PHE A 130 -4.31 4.18 1.27
C PHE A 130 -4.02 2.69 1.26
N ASP A 131 -3.39 2.22 0.19
CA ASP A 131 -2.90 0.84 0.07
C ASP A 131 -1.52 0.70 0.73
N HIS A 132 -0.95 -0.51 0.73
CA HIS A 132 0.38 -0.75 1.25
C HIS A 132 1.45 0.02 0.49
N GLU A 133 2.38 0.60 1.24
CA GLU A 133 3.42 1.47 0.68
C GLU A 133 4.30 0.76 -0.34
N GLN A 134 4.60 -0.54 -0.13
CA GLN A 134 5.40 -1.32 -1.06
C GLN A 134 4.67 -1.71 -2.36
N CYS A 135 3.37 -1.39 -2.50
CA CYS A 135 2.57 -1.69 -3.68
C CYS A 135 2.48 -0.51 -4.65
N ARG A 136 3.08 0.65 -4.35
CA ARG A 136 3.15 1.80 -5.27
C ARG A 136 3.84 1.43 -6.58
N THR A 137 3.47 2.06 -7.69
CA THR A 137 4.10 1.80 -9.00
C THR A 137 5.55 2.31 -9.08
N ASP A 138 5.93 3.27 -8.23
CA ASP A 138 7.31 3.75 -8.09
C ASP A 138 8.15 2.95 -7.07
N ARG A 139 7.59 1.91 -6.43
CA ARG A 139 8.22 1.20 -5.31
C ARG A 139 9.59 0.60 -5.66
N ASP A 140 9.82 0.26 -6.93
CA ASP A 140 11.09 -0.31 -7.38
C ASP A 140 12.25 0.72 -7.33
N GLU A 141 11.99 2.02 -7.15
CA GLU A 141 13.02 3.03 -6.83
C GLU A 141 13.47 2.97 -5.36
N PHE A 142 12.69 2.33 -4.49
CA PHE A 142 12.89 2.34 -3.04
C PHE A 142 13.15 0.95 -2.46
N VAL A 143 12.54 -0.10 -3.00
CA VAL A 143 12.69 -1.47 -2.54
C VAL A 143 12.94 -2.42 -3.70
N ASN A 144 13.51 -3.57 -3.39
CA ASN A 144 13.56 -4.72 -4.28
C ASN A 144 12.74 -5.85 -3.67
N ILE A 145 11.87 -6.48 -4.47
CA ILE A 145 11.06 -7.61 -4.04
C ILE A 145 11.79 -8.91 -4.39
N ASN A 146 12.06 -9.73 -3.38
CA ASN A 146 12.63 -11.05 -3.54
C ASN A 146 11.51 -12.09 -3.77
N TRP A 147 11.04 -12.14 -5.00
CA TRP A 147 9.94 -13.04 -5.41
C TRP A 147 10.18 -14.52 -5.09
N ASN A 148 11.44 -14.96 -5.15
CA ASN A 148 11.80 -16.36 -4.87
C ASN A 148 11.59 -16.78 -3.41
N ASN A 149 11.44 -15.82 -2.49
CA ASN A 149 11.18 -16.11 -1.09
C ASN A 149 9.74 -15.78 -0.67
N ILE A 150 8.84 -15.46 -1.60
CA ILE A 150 7.42 -15.25 -1.28
C ILE A 150 6.71 -16.61 -1.28
N SER A 151 5.93 -16.86 -0.23
CA SER A 151 5.10 -18.07 -0.13
C SER A 151 4.09 -18.12 -1.27
N ARG A 152 3.97 -19.28 -1.92
CA ARG A 152 3.05 -19.49 -3.04
C ARG A 152 1.63 -19.07 -2.67
N GLY A 153 0.99 -18.27 -3.52
CA GLY A 153 -0.35 -17.72 -3.33
C GLY A 153 -0.39 -16.34 -2.67
N TYR A 154 0.76 -15.77 -2.30
CA TYR A 154 0.86 -14.43 -1.72
C TYR A 154 1.56 -13.41 -2.64
N GLU A 155 1.89 -13.79 -3.87
CA GLU A 155 2.55 -12.93 -4.86
C GLU A 155 1.75 -11.63 -5.09
N ASP A 156 0.43 -11.72 -5.14
CA ASP A 156 -0.47 -10.58 -5.32
C ASP A 156 -0.38 -9.53 -4.20
N GLN A 157 0.10 -9.91 -2.99
CA GLN A 157 0.35 -8.97 -1.90
C GLN A 157 1.52 -8.01 -2.17
N PHE A 158 2.28 -8.28 -3.24
CA PHE A 158 3.42 -7.47 -3.70
C PHE A 158 3.20 -6.97 -5.13
N ALA A 159 2.02 -7.16 -5.72
CA ALA A 159 1.70 -6.57 -7.01
C ALA A 159 1.71 -5.04 -6.91
N MET A 160 2.19 -4.37 -7.95
CA MET A 160 2.08 -2.90 -8.04
C MET A 160 0.64 -2.50 -8.37
N ARG A 161 0.15 -1.43 -7.75
CA ARG A 161 -1.20 -0.88 -7.91
C ARG A 161 -1.12 0.64 -8.00
N ASN A 162 -2.11 1.25 -8.65
CA ASN A 162 -2.25 2.71 -8.62
C ASN A 162 -2.70 3.12 -7.22
N CYS A 163 -1.79 3.68 -6.43
CA CYS A 163 -2.08 4.03 -5.05
C CYS A 163 -2.61 5.45 -4.93
N LEU A 164 -3.49 5.66 -3.96
CA LEU A 164 -3.79 7.01 -3.48
C LEU A 164 -2.49 7.67 -3.00
N ALA A 165 -2.30 8.96 -3.31
CA ALA A 165 -1.11 9.74 -2.94
C ALA A 165 0.22 9.19 -3.52
N GLU A 166 0.18 8.53 -4.66
CA GLU A 166 1.37 8.06 -5.37
C GLU A 166 2.35 9.18 -5.75
N PHE A 167 1.86 10.39 -6.00
CA PHE A 167 2.69 11.57 -6.28
C PHE A 167 3.36 12.16 -5.02
N LEU A 168 3.05 11.66 -3.82
CA LEU A 168 3.67 12.07 -2.57
C LEU A 168 4.84 11.14 -2.19
N PRO A 169 5.79 11.60 -1.34
CA PRO A 169 7.01 10.84 -1.05
C PRO A 169 6.77 9.42 -0.53
N TYR A 170 7.63 8.49 -0.97
CA TYR A 170 7.70 7.13 -0.42
C TYR A 170 8.22 7.15 1.02
N ASP A 171 7.59 6.38 1.91
CA ASP A 171 7.93 6.33 3.33
C ASP A 171 8.19 4.91 3.84
N TYR A 172 9.47 4.57 3.99
CA TYR A 172 9.90 3.32 4.65
C TYR A 172 9.35 3.16 6.07
N HIS A 173 8.97 4.23 6.77
CA HIS A 173 8.44 4.16 8.13
C HIS A 173 6.91 4.24 8.19
N SER A 174 6.24 4.21 7.03
CA SER A 174 4.78 4.21 6.96
C SER A 174 4.21 3.04 7.73
N VAL A 175 3.10 3.27 8.43
CA VAL A 175 2.33 2.17 9.05
C VAL A 175 1.77 1.22 7.99
N MET A 176 1.68 1.66 6.73
CA MET A 176 1.22 0.90 5.57
C MET A 176 2.31 0.01 4.95
N HIS A 177 3.58 0.23 5.29
CA HIS A 177 4.66 -0.59 4.76
C HIS A 177 4.72 -1.95 5.45
N TYR A 178 4.91 -3.02 4.67
CA TYR A 178 5.19 -4.35 5.21
C TYR A 178 6.58 -4.46 5.84
N ASN A 179 6.73 -5.42 6.76
CA ASN A 179 8.04 -5.77 7.30
C ASN A 179 8.86 -6.57 6.28
N ALA A 180 10.16 -6.67 6.51
CA ALA A 180 11.11 -7.29 5.58
C ALA A 180 10.82 -8.76 5.26
N ALA A 181 10.17 -9.50 6.17
CA ALA A 181 9.91 -10.94 6.05
C ALA A 181 8.42 -11.26 5.81
N ALA A 182 7.63 -10.28 5.37
CA ALA A 182 6.21 -10.49 5.10
C ALA A 182 6.03 -11.63 4.09
N PHE A 183 5.17 -12.59 4.42
CA PHE A 183 4.84 -13.76 3.60
C PHE A 183 6.06 -14.61 3.14
N ALA A 184 7.17 -14.55 3.87
CA ALA A 184 8.39 -15.26 3.52
C ALA A 184 8.24 -16.79 3.61
N ILE A 185 8.88 -17.53 2.70
CA ILE A 185 9.10 -18.98 2.81
C ILE A 185 10.08 -19.24 3.96
N ASP A 186 11.23 -18.55 3.94
CA ASP A 186 12.19 -18.50 5.05
C ASP A 186 12.18 -17.09 5.68
N PRO A 187 11.67 -16.93 6.92
CA PRO A 187 11.66 -15.64 7.62
C PRO A 187 13.05 -15.03 7.90
N GLY A 188 14.13 -15.82 7.81
CA GLY A 188 15.50 -15.35 7.89
C GLY A 188 15.99 -14.62 6.63
N ILE A 189 15.27 -14.78 5.52
CA ILE A 189 15.56 -14.15 4.23
C ILE A 189 14.49 -13.07 3.97
N PRO A 190 14.85 -11.81 3.68
CA PRO A 190 13.86 -10.78 3.40
C PRO A 190 13.14 -11.03 2.06
N THR A 191 11.82 -10.84 2.06
CA THR A 191 10.99 -10.66 0.86
C THR A 191 11.03 -9.22 0.34
N ILE A 192 11.19 -8.24 1.23
CA ILE A 192 11.34 -6.82 0.87
C ILE A 192 12.71 -6.32 1.29
N ILE A 193 13.50 -5.85 0.32
CA ILE A 193 14.87 -5.38 0.52
C ILE A 193 14.93 -3.89 0.17
N PRO A 194 14.99 -2.97 1.16
CA PRO A 194 15.16 -1.56 0.87
C PRO A 194 16.47 -1.26 0.15
N ARG A 195 16.42 -0.36 -0.82
CA ARG A 195 17.62 0.15 -1.51
C ARG A 195 18.49 0.98 -0.57
N ASP A 196 17.87 1.80 0.28
CA ASP A 196 18.54 2.37 1.45
C ASP A 196 18.73 1.28 2.52
N LYS A 197 19.96 0.79 2.65
CA LYS A 197 20.30 -0.29 3.59
C LYS A 197 20.01 0.07 5.06
N THR A 198 19.92 1.36 5.40
CA THR A 198 19.56 1.80 6.76
C THR A 198 18.06 1.68 7.05
N ALA A 199 17.23 1.47 6.01
CA ALA A 199 15.78 1.39 6.12
C ALA A 199 15.25 0.00 6.51
N ILE A 200 16.07 -1.04 6.49
CA ILE A 200 15.63 -2.42 6.79
C ILE A 200 14.94 -2.56 8.17
N ARG A 201 15.37 -1.77 9.16
CA ARG A 201 14.77 -1.74 10.51
C ARG A 201 13.63 -0.72 10.66
N ARG A 202 13.37 0.10 9.63
CA ARG A 202 12.33 1.14 9.63
C ARG A 202 11.01 0.64 9.05
N ILE A 203 11.08 -0.30 8.10
CA ILE A 203 9.91 -0.92 7.45
C ILE A 203 9.15 -1.85 8.39
N GLY A 204 7.82 -1.90 8.23
CA GLY A 204 6.97 -2.82 8.98
C GLY A 204 6.62 -2.41 10.39
N GLN A 205 6.91 -1.16 10.78
CA GLN A 205 6.50 -0.65 12.09
C GLN A 205 4.96 -0.70 12.23
N ARG A 206 4.50 -1.03 13.43
CA ARG A 206 3.08 -1.03 13.82
C ARG A 206 2.88 -0.31 15.15
N VAL A 207 3.63 0.78 15.34
CA VAL A 207 3.55 1.61 16.55
C VAL A 207 2.47 2.67 16.38
N LYS A 208 2.50 3.42 15.27
CA LYS A 208 1.64 4.59 15.02
C LYS A 208 1.66 5.04 13.56
N ILE A 209 0.78 5.95 13.16
CA ILE A 209 0.89 6.63 11.86
C ILE A 209 2.17 7.49 11.80
N SER A 210 2.89 7.42 10.70
CA SER A 210 4.12 8.18 10.48
C SER A 210 3.79 9.66 10.21
N LYS A 211 4.82 10.52 10.22
CA LYS A 211 4.65 11.93 9.81
C LYS A 211 4.24 12.04 8.33
N THR A 212 4.77 11.16 7.48
CA THR A 212 4.43 11.14 6.06
C THR A 212 3.03 10.58 5.84
N ASP A 213 2.60 9.58 6.62
CA ASP A 213 1.21 9.10 6.62
C ASP A 213 0.25 10.25 6.92
N CYS A 214 0.51 11.03 7.98
CA CYS A 214 -0.30 12.20 8.34
C CYS A 214 -0.32 13.25 7.24
N PHE A 215 0.84 13.55 6.65
CA PHE A 215 0.96 14.50 5.54
C PHE A 215 0.16 14.05 4.32
N LYS A 216 0.23 12.77 3.95
CA LYS A 216 -0.55 12.18 2.86
C LYS A 216 -2.05 12.30 3.14
N ILE A 217 -2.51 11.92 4.33
CA ILE A 217 -3.92 12.05 4.73
C ILE A 217 -4.38 13.50 4.61
N ASN A 218 -3.62 14.47 5.15
CA ASN A 218 -3.99 15.90 5.11
C ASN A 218 -3.98 16.51 3.71
N THR A 219 -3.17 15.95 2.81
CA THR A 219 -3.12 16.40 1.42
C THR A 219 -4.33 15.91 0.64
N ILE A 220 -4.80 14.70 0.92
CA ILE A 220 -5.97 14.12 0.25
C ILE A 220 -7.29 14.61 0.86
N TYR A 221 -7.37 14.67 2.19
CA TYR A 221 -8.56 15.05 2.94
C TYR A 221 -8.39 16.48 3.47
N THR A 222 -8.79 17.47 2.65
CA THR A 222 -8.75 18.91 2.97
C THR A 222 -10.10 19.42 3.41
#